data_AF-A0A2H4DTD7-F1
#
_entry.id   AF-A0A2H4DTD7-F1
#
_cell.length_a   1.000
_cell.length_b   1.000
_cell.length_c   1.000
_cell.angle_alpha   90.00
_cell.angle_beta   90.00
_cell.angle_gamma   90.00
#
_symmetry.space_group_name_H-M   'P 1'
#
loop_
_entity.id
_entity.type
_entity.pdbx_description
1 polymer ?
#
loop_
_entity_poly.entity_id
_entity_poly.type
_entity_poly.pdbx_seq_one_letter_code
_entity_poly.pdbx_strand_id
1 'polypeptide(L)'
;AYALAGNMNVDLTQEPLGEDRDGKAVYLKDIWPSTKAVADAVLNVSAGMFHKQYAAVFEGTQEWQDIEVDNNPTYQWPEESTYIRQTPFFLDMGKEPEPVQDIHNARILAMLGDSVTTDHISPAGNIKRDSPAGKYLLERGVETAEFNSYGSRRGN
;
A
#
# COMPACT_ATOMS: atom_id res chain seq x y z
N ALA A 1 3.86 -23.03 6.08
CA ALA A 1 3.03 -24.23 6.21
C ALA A 1 1.93 -24.26 5.14
N TYR A 2 0.89 -23.42 5.22
CA TYR A 2 -0.22 -23.47 4.25
C TYR A 2 0.19 -23.23 2.78
N ALA A 3 1.18 -22.36 2.52
CA ALA A 3 1.71 -22.20 1.16
C ALA A 3 2.37 -23.48 0.61
N LEU A 4 2.98 -24.30 1.47
CA LEU A 4 3.53 -25.61 1.08
C LEU A 4 2.43 -26.65 0.89
N ALA A 5 1.43 -26.65 1.77
CA ALA A 5 0.27 -27.54 1.65
C ALA A 5 -0.65 -27.21 0.46
N GLY A 6 -0.53 -26.00 -0.11
CA GLY A 6 -1.31 -25.54 -1.25
C GLY A 6 -2.79 -25.28 -0.95
N ASN A 7 -3.24 -25.48 0.29
CA ASN A 7 -4.61 -25.26 0.72
C ASN A 7 -4.67 -25.04 2.24
N MET A 8 -5.79 -24.51 2.74
CA MET A 8 -6.03 -24.26 4.16
C MET A 8 -7.01 -25.24 4.81
N ASN A 9 -7.54 -26.21 4.06
CA ASN A 9 -8.52 -27.18 4.54
C ASN A 9 -7.88 -28.54 4.88
N VAL A 10 -6.60 -28.52 5.26
CA VAL A 10 -5.85 -29.69 5.72
C VAL A 10 -5.58 -29.59 7.22
N ASP A 11 -5.63 -30.73 7.89
CA ASP A 11 -5.14 -30.85 9.25
C ASP A 11 -3.61 -30.99 9.22
N LEU A 12 -2.90 -29.87 9.34
CA LEU A 12 -1.43 -29.83 9.36
C LEU A 12 -0.78 -30.64 10.50
N THR A 13 -1.56 -31.10 11.48
CA THR A 13 -1.06 -31.95 12.58
C THR A 13 -1.04 -33.43 12.23
N GLN A 14 -1.91 -33.85 11.30
CA GLN A 14 -2.10 -35.25 10.91
C GLN A 14 -1.75 -35.54 9.45
N GLU A 15 -1.85 -34.55 8.57
CA GLU A 15 -1.63 -34.72 7.14
C GLU A 15 -0.20 -34.29 6.75
N PRO A 16 0.46 -35.05 5.85
CA PRO A 16 1.76 -34.67 5.35
C PRO A 16 1.68 -33.45 4.42
N LEU A 17 2.73 -32.63 4.43
CA LEU A 17 2.91 -31.50 3.51
C LEU A 17 3.33 -31.96 2.10
N GLY A 18 3.90 -33.15 2.00
CA GLY A 18 4.40 -33.74 0.76
C GLY A 18 5.31 -34.93 1.06
N GLU A 19 6.03 -35.38 0.03
CA GLU A 19 7.03 -36.44 0.14
C GLU A 19 8.43 -35.87 -0.07
N ASP A 20 9.42 -36.43 0.63
CA ASP A 20 10.83 -36.14 0.37
C ASP A 20 11.34 -36.88 -0.88
N ARG A 21 12.65 -36.77 -1.15
CA ARG A 21 13.28 -37.38 -2.32
C ARG A 21 13.25 -38.91 -2.31
N ASP A 22 13.04 -39.52 -1.15
CA ASP A 22 13.00 -40.96 -0.96
C ASP A 22 11.53 -41.47 -0.91
N GLY A 23 10.55 -40.60 -1.18
CA GLY A 23 9.12 -40.91 -1.14
C GLY A 23 8.55 -40.98 0.28
N LYS A 24 9.27 -40.47 1.29
CA LYS A 24 8.79 -40.49 2.67
C LYS A 24 7.92 -39.26 2.95
N ALA A 25 6.77 -39.48 3.57
CA ALA A 25 5.88 -38.42 4.01
C ALA A 25 6.57 -37.45 4.99
N VAL A 26 6.54 -36.15 4.67
CA VAL A 26 7.07 -35.05 5.48
C VAL A 26 5.90 -34.30 6.11
N TYR A 27 5.93 -34.16 7.43
CA TYR A 27 4.90 -33.47 8.21
C TYR A 27 5.38 -32.09 8.66
N LEU A 28 4.45 -31.24 9.09
CA LEU A 28 4.80 -29.93 9.63
C LEU A 28 5.78 -30.02 10.80
N LYS A 29 5.57 -30.98 11.70
CA LYS A 29 6.43 -31.23 12.86
C LYS A 29 7.89 -31.58 12.49
N ASP A 30 8.12 -32.10 11.29
CA ASP A 30 9.45 -32.51 10.84
C ASP A 30 10.29 -31.30 10.40
N ILE A 31 9.63 -30.21 9.98
CA ILE A 31 10.28 -29.00 9.43
C ILE A 31 10.06 -27.76 10.29
N TRP A 32 9.22 -27.82 11.32
CA TRP A 32 8.96 -26.68 12.19
C TRP A 32 10.15 -26.44 13.11
N PRO A 33 10.75 -25.24 13.10
CA PRO A 33 11.90 -24.97 13.94
C PRO A 33 11.50 -24.97 15.42
N SER A 34 12.38 -25.52 16.27
CA SER A 34 12.19 -25.43 17.72
C SER A 34 12.43 -24.02 18.23
N THR A 35 11.85 -23.66 19.38
CA THR A 35 12.10 -22.36 20.04
C THR A 35 13.58 -22.10 20.26
N LYS A 36 14.35 -23.14 20.61
CA LYS A 36 15.80 -23.05 20.76
C LYS A 36 16.49 -22.74 19.42
N ALA A 37 16.14 -23.43 18.35
CA ALA A 37 16.72 -23.17 17.03
C ALA A 37 16.44 -21.74 16.55
N VAL A 38 15.25 -21.21 16.81
CA VAL A 38 14.91 -19.80 16.53
C VAL A 38 15.75 -18.85 17.38
N ALA A 39 15.86 -19.09 18.69
CA ALA A 39 16.66 -18.26 19.58
C ALA A 39 18.15 -18.24 19.18
N ASP A 40 18.73 -19.41 18.89
CA ASP A 40 20.10 -19.54 18.44
C ASP A 40 20.33 -18.82 17.10
N ALA A 41 19.35 -18.86 16.18
CA ALA A 41 19.41 -18.12 14.92
C ALA A 41 19.39 -16.60 15.13
N VAL A 42 18.55 -16.09 16.04
CA VAL A 42 18.45 -14.65 16.37
C VAL A 42 19.76 -14.11 16.95
N LEU A 43 20.52 -14.91 17.70
CA LEU A 43 21.83 -14.51 18.23
C LEU A 43 22.88 -14.23 17.14
N ASN A 44 22.67 -14.71 15.91
CA ASN A 44 23.56 -14.38 14.78
C ASN A 44 23.30 -12.98 14.22
N VAL A 45 22.21 -12.32 14.61
CA VAL A 45 21.94 -10.93 14.25
C VAL A 45 22.85 -10.02 15.08
N SER A 46 23.66 -9.20 14.41
CA SER A 46 24.65 -8.34 15.07
C SER A 46 24.44 -6.86 14.77
N ALA A 47 24.90 -5.99 15.67
CA ALA A 47 24.90 -4.54 15.46
C ALA A 47 25.59 -4.11 14.15
N GLY A 48 26.63 -4.84 13.73
CA GLY A 48 27.33 -4.59 12.47
C GLY A 48 26.43 -4.76 11.24
N MET A 49 25.47 -5.68 11.27
CA MET A 49 24.48 -5.82 10.19
C MET A 49 23.62 -4.56 10.06
N PHE A 50 23.18 -3.98 11.18
CA PHE A 50 22.41 -2.73 11.19
C PHE A 50 23.25 -1.56 10.71
N HIS A 51 24.46 -1.36 11.25
CA HIS A 51 25.35 -0.29 10.80
C HIS A 51 25.59 -0.34 9.29
N LYS A 52 25.80 -1.54 8.73
CA LYS A 52 25.96 -1.71 7.28
C LYS A 52 24.73 -1.27 6.49
N GLN A 53 23.53 -1.73 6.88
CA GLN A 53 22.31 -1.41 6.14
C GLN A 53 21.93 0.07 6.27
N TYR A 54 22.08 0.66 7.46
CA TYR A 54 21.75 2.07 7.70
C TYR A 54 22.77 3.05 7.12
N ALA A 55 24.02 2.63 6.91
CA ALA A 55 25.02 3.49 6.26
C ALA A 55 24.63 3.89 4.82
N ALA A 56 23.91 3.02 4.11
CA ALA A 56 23.54 3.21 2.70
C ALA A 56 22.04 3.52 2.49
N VAL A 57 21.26 3.68 3.56
CA VAL A 57 19.78 3.80 3.45
C VAL A 57 19.32 5.01 2.64
N PHE A 58 20.14 6.06 2.58
CA PHE A 58 19.86 7.28 1.82
C PHE A 58 20.52 7.32 0.43
N GLU A 59 21.39 6.37 0.11
CA GLU A 59 22.04 6.33 -1.20
C GLU A 59 21.01 5.99 -2.29
N GLY A 60 20.05 5.10 -1.99
CA GLY A 60 19.07 4.63 -2.96
C GLY A 60 19.69 3.85 -4.12
N THR A 61 18.87 3.50 -5.12
CA THR A 61 19.36 2.88 -6.36
C THR A 61 19.80 3.95 -7.36
N GLN A 62 20.44 3.54 -8.47
CA GLN A 62 20.80 4.47 -9.54
C GLN A 62 19.57 5.21 -10.07
N GLU A 63 18.45 4.51 -10.23
CA GLU A 63 17.19 5.09 -10.69
C GLU A 63 16.65 6.15 -9.72
N TRP A 64 16.90 6.02 -8.42
CA TRP A 64 16.52 7.04 -7.42
C TRP A 64 17.40 8.28 -7.54
N GLN A 65 18.71 8.09 -7.73
CA GLN A 65 19.68 9.19 -7.87
C GLN A 65 19.52 9.96 -9.19
N ASP A 66 19.05 9.27 -10.24
CA ASP A 66 18.83 9.84 -11.58
C ASP A 66 17.52 10.65 -11.69
N ILE A 67 16.69 10.69 -10.64
CA ILE A 67 15.48 11.52 -10.64
C ILE A 67 15.88 12.99 -10.66
N GLU A 68 15.60 13.66 -11.77
CA GLU A 68 15.77 15.11 -11.88
C GLU A 68 14.80 15.84 -10.94
N VAL A 69 15.33 16.77 -10.15
CA VAL A 69 14.56 17.60 -9.23
C VAL A 69 14.82 19.08 -9.46
N ASP A 70 13.77 19.87 -9.43
CA ASP A 70 13.87 21.32 -9.47
C ASP A 70 14.17 21.87 -8.06
N ASN A 71 15.09 22.84 -7.96
CA ASN A 71 15.41 23.52 -6.69
C ASN A 71 14.55 24.78 -6.47
N ASN A 72 13.25 24.68 -6.78
CA ASN A 72 12.31 25.79 -6.64
C ASN A 72 11.71 25.83 -5.22
N PRO A 73 11.51 27.02 -4.62
CA PRO A 73 10.87 27.14 -3.31
C PRO A 73 9.38 26.79 -3.33
N THR A 74 8.76 26.80 -4.52
CA THR A 74 7.37 26.40 -4.75
C THR A 74 7.29 25.32 -5.82
N TYR A 75 6.39 24.36 -5.61
CA TYR A 75 6.17 23.27 -6.56
C TYR A 75 5.49 23.78 -7.84
N GLN A 76 6.03 23.41 -8.99
CA GLN A 76 5.44 23.72 -10.29
C GLN A 76 4.38 22.66 -10.61
N TRP A 77 3.11 23.00 -10.43
CA TRP A 77 1.99 22.08 -10.63
C TRP A 77 1.80 21.76 -12.13
N PRO A 78 2.06 20.53 -12.60
CA PRO A 78 1.92 20.22 -14.02
C PRO A 78 0.44 20.04 -14.38
N GLU A 79 -0.06 20.84 -15.33
CA GLU A 79 -1.49 20.85 -15.71
C GLU A 79 -1.97 19.51 -16.28
N GLU A 80 -1.09 18.75 -16.92
CA GLU A 80 -1.42 17.43 -17.49
C GLU A 80 -1.20 16.28 -16.50
N SER A 81 -0.66 16.54 -15.30
CA SER A 81 -0.37 15.48 -14.34
C SER A 81 -1.65 14.76 -13.93
N THR A 82 -1.62 13.43 -13.96
CA THR A 82 -2.70 12.59 -13.43
C THR A 82 -2.37 12.04 -12.04
N TYR A 83 -1.22 12.41 -11.47
CA TYR A 83 -0.74 11.94 -10.16
C TYR A 83 -0.64 13.03 -9.09
N ILE A 84 -0.29 14.25 -9.48
CA ILE A 84 -0.07 15.38 -8.58
C ILE A 84 -0.89 16.57 -9.09
N ARG A 85 -1.86 17.03 -8.30
CA ARG A 85 -2.70 18.19 -8.62
C ARG A 85 -2.71 19.19 -7.47
N GLN A 86 -2.83 20.46 -7.81
CA GLN A 86 -3.08 21.49 -6.82
C GLN A 86 -4.50 21.31 -6.25
N THR A 87 -4.59 21.03 -4.96
CA THR A 87 -5.88 20.84 -4.29
C THR A 87 -6.55 22.18 -4.00
N PRO A 88 -7.90 22.25 -4.03
CA PRO A 88 -8.62 23.50 -3.85
C PRO A 88 -8.72 23.96 -2.39
N PHE A 89 -8.16 23.21 -1.43
CA PHE A 89 -8.38 23.42 0.02
C PHE A 89 -8.09 24.84 0.51
N PHE A 90 -7.18 25.55 -0.16
CA PHE A 90 -6.71 26.87 0.25
C PHE A 90 -7.01 28.00 -0.75
N LEU A 91 -7.72 27.73 -1.85
CA LEU A 91 -7.92 28.73 -2.91
C LEU A 91 -8.67 29.97 -2.42
N ASP A 92 -9.65 29.79 -1.54
CA ASP A 92 -10.49 30.87 -1.00
C ASP A 92 -10.21 31.14 0.48
N MET A 93 -9.10 30.63 1.02
CA MET A 93 -8.79 30.77 2.45
C MET A 93 -8.26 32.17 2.76
N GLY A 94 -9.07 32.95 3.46
CA GLY A 94 -8.67 34.25 4.01
C GLY A 94 -7.62 34.13 5.13
N LYS A 95 -6.97 35.25 5.45
CA LYS A 95 -6.02 35.33 6.58
C LYS A 95 -6.71 35.04 7.92
N GLU A 96 -7.91 35.60 8.08
CA GLU A 96 -8.76 35.34 9.24
C GLU A 96 -9.85 34.33 8.80
N PRO A 97 -10.15 33.31 9.62
CA PRO A 97 -11.18 32.35 9.29
C PRO A 97 -12.56 33.01 9.37
N GLU A 98 -13.43 32.66 8.42
CA GLU A 98 -14.84 33.03 8.48
C GLU A 98 -15.51 32.43 9.73
N PRO A 99 -16.50 33.10 10.33
CA PRO A 99 -17.25 32.55 11.45
C PRO A 99 -17.95 31.24 11.06
N VAL A 100 -18.02 30.29 12.00
CA VAL A 100 -18.81 29.06 11.82
C VAL A 100 -20.28 29.43 11.66
N GLN A 101 -20.93 28.86 10.64
CA GLN A 101 -22.34 29.07 10.32
C GLN A 101 -23.14 27.77 10.44
N ASP A 102 -24.43 27.91 10.70
CA ASP A 102 -25.36 26.79 10.72
C ASP A 102 -25.56 26.22 9.30
N ILE A 103 -25.65 24.89 9.22
CA ILE A 103 -25.97 24.19 7.97
C ILE A 103 -27.50 24.08 7.85
N HIS A 104 -28.09 24.77 6.87
CA HIS A 104 -29.53 24.72 6.60
C HIS A 104 -29.85 23.90 5.34
N ASN A 105 -30.97 23.15 5.36
CA ASN A 105 -31.50 22.39 4.21
C ASN A 105 -30.56 21.34 3.61
N ALA A 106 -29.62 20.78 4.40
CA ALA A 106 -28.76 19.69 3.94
C ALA A 106 -29.55 18.43 3.58
N ARG A 107 -29.02 17.67 2.60
CA ARG A 107 -29.54 16.36 2.21
C ARG A 107 -28.58 15.27 2.67
N ILE A 108 -29.15 14.12 3.04
CA ILE A 108 -28.37 12.92 3.37
C ILE A 108 -27.70 12.43 2.07
N LEU A 109 -26.37 12.45 2.03
CA LEU A 109 -25.59 11.91 0.90
C LEU A 109 -25.53 10.38 0.95
N ALA A 110 -25.37 9.81 2.14
CA ALA A 110 -25.33 8.38 2.38
C ALA A 110 -25.92 8.05 3.76
N MET A 111 -26.66 6.95 3.84
CA MET A 111 -27.10 6.36 5.11
C MET A 111 -26.42 4.99 5.22
N LEU A 112 -25.56 4.84 6.21
CA LEU A 112 -24.67 3.69 6.36
C LEU A 112 -25.00 2.92 7.63
N GLY A 113 -24.71 1.61 7.62
CA GLY A 113 -24.83 0.73 8.79
C GLY A 113 -23.54 0.66 9.61
N ASP A 114 -23.39 -0.41 10.37
CA ASP A 114 -22.21 -0.64 11.20
C ASP A 114 -21.00 -1.13 10.38
N SER A 115 -19.81 -1.03 10.97
CA SER A 115 -18.55 -1.58 10.41
C SER A 115 -18.11 -0.99 9.07
N VAL A 116 -18.45 0.27 8.83
CA VAL A 116 -17.87 1.05 7.73
C VAL A 116 -16.39 1.33 8.03
N THR A 117 -15.53 0.62 7.32
CA THR A 117 -14.07 0.86 7.35
C THR A 117 -13.67 2.04 6.46
N THR A 118 -12.47 2.56 6.69
CA THR A 118 -11.86 3.58 5.82
C THR A 118 -11.68 3.10 4.38
N ASP A 119 -11.57 1.79 4.14
CA ASP A 119 -11.45 1.23 2.79
C ASP A 119 -12.76 1.33 2.00
N HIS A 120 -13.92 1.35 2.68
CA HIS A 120 -15.21 1.65 2.04
C HIS A 120 -15.33 3.14 1.69
N ILE A 121 -14.78 4.03 2.52
CA ILE A 121 -14.88 5.49 2.37
C ILE A 121 -13.84 5.99 1.35
N SER A 122 -12.63 5.43 1.39
CA SER A 122 -11.46 5.81 0.62
C SER A 122 -10.67 4.55 0.24
N PRO A 123 -11.12 3.79 -0.77
CA PRO A 123 -10.43 2.59 -1.21
C PRO A 123 -9.00 2.93 -1.64
N ALA A 124 -8.04 2.05 -1.35
CA ALA A 124 -6.65 2.21 -1.80
C ALA A 124 -6.29 1.31 -2.99
N GLY A 125 -7.13 0.33 -3.31
CA GLY A 125 -6.88 -0.69 -4.33
C GLY A 125 -7.21 -0.28 -5.77
N ASN A 126 -7.62 -1.26 -6.57
CA ASN A 126 -7.83 -1.09 -8.01
C ASN A 126 -8.95 -0.09 -8.35
N ILE A 127 -8.71 0.72 -9.37
CA ILE A 127 -9.70 1.63 -9.94
C ILE A 127 -10.51 0.88 -11.00
N LYS A 128 -11.84 0.84 -10.84
CA LYS A 128 -12.72 0.20 -11.84
C LYS A 128 -12.88 1.10 -13.06
N ARG A 129 -12.87 0.50 -14.26
CA ARG A 129 -13.03 1.19 -15.56
C ARG A 129 -14.30 2.05 -15.64
N ASP A 130 -15.41 1.55 -15.10
CA ASP A 130 -16.72 2.19 -15.13
C ASP A 130 -16.98 3.16 -13.96
N SER A 131 -16.05 3.28 -13.02
CA SER A 131 -16.13 4.24 -11.92
C SER A 131 -15.91 5.69 -12.39
N PRO A 132 -16.34 6.71 -11.62
CA PRO A 132 -16.04 8.11 -11.93
C PRO A 132 -14.55 8.39 -12.12
N ALA A 133 -13.68 7.81 -11.28
CA ALA A 133 -12.22 7.96 -11.40
C ALA A 133 -11.68 7.28 -12.67
N GLY A 134 -12.20 6.10 -13.03
CA GLY A 134 -11.84 5.41 -14.26
C GLY A 134 -12.19 6.22 -15.51
N LYS A 135 -13.37 6.84 -15.54
CA LYS A 135 -13.79 7.75 -16.63
C LYS A 135 -12.88 8.98 -16.71
N TYR A 136 -12.58 9.63 -15.58
CA TYR A 136 -11.67 10.77 -15.52
C TYR A 136 -10.28 10.45 -16.09
N LEU A 137 -9.74 9.26 -15.79
CA LEU A 137 -8.44 8.82 -16.29
C LEU A 137 -8.48 8.52 -17.79
N LEU A 138 -9.53 7.86 -18.28
CA LEU A 138 -9.73 7.59 -19.71
C LEU A 138 -9.88 8.87 -20.52
N GLU A 139 -10.62 9.86 -20.02
CA GLU A 139 -10.77 11.18 -20.65
C GLU A 139 -9.44 11.92 -20.77
N ARG A 140 -8.45 11.58 -19.94
CA ARG A 140 -7.07 12.09 -19.96
C ARG A 140 -6.09 11.16 -20.68
N GLY A 141 -6.60 10.18 -21.42
CA GLY A 141 -5.79 9.26 -22.24
C GLY A 141 -5.01 8.21 -21.44
N VAL A 142 -5.32 8.00 -20.16
CA VAL A 142 -4.69 6.94 -19.36
C VAL A 142 -5.39 5.62 -19.64
N GLU A 143 -4.65 4.64 -20.14
CA GLU A 143 -5.20 3.31 -20.42
C GLU A 143 -5.51 2.55 -19.12
N THR A 144 -6.46 1.61 -19.18
CA THR A 144 -6.90 0.87 -17.97
C THR A 144 -5.75 0.13 -17.26
N ALA A 145 -4.75 -0.34 -18.00
CA ALA A 145 -3.56 -0.98 -17.44
C ALA A 145 -2.68 -0.01 -16.64
N GLU A 146 -2.79 1.29 -16.90
CA GLU A 146 -1.99 2.36 -16.29
C GLU A 146 -2.75 3.15 -15.22
N PHE A 147 -3.99 2.73 -14.90
CA PHE A 147 -4.76 3.35 -13.82
C PHE A 147 -4.02 3.34 -12.50
N ASN A 148 -3.21 2.31 -12.26
CA ASN A 148 -2.57 2.04 -10.99
C ASN A 148 -3.66 1.88 -9.89
N SER A 149 -3.36 2.21 -8.64
CA SER A 149 -4.29 2.09 -7.52
C SER A 149 -4.79 3.45 -7.04
N TYR A 150 -5.94 3.51 -6.37
CA TYR A 150 -6.37 4.73 -5.68
C TYR A 150 -5.31 5.24 -4.68
N GLY A 151 -4.58 4.33 -4.02
CA GLY A 151 -3.47 4.69 -3.14
C GLY A 151 -2.34 5.45 -3.85
N SER A 152 -2.01 5.05 -5.08
CA SER A 152 -0.98 5.72 -5.89
C SER A 152 -1.42 7.10 -6.40
N ARG A 153 -2.74 7.34 -6.49
CA ARG A 153 -3.34 8.57 -7.02
C ARG A 153 -3.66 9.61 -5.92
N ARG A 154 -3.26 9.40 -4.67
CA ARG A 154 -3.57 10.30 -3.52
C ARG A 154 -3.10 11.75 -3.66
N GLY A 155 -2.18 12.04 -4.57
CA GLY A 155 -1.76 13.40 -4.89
C GLY A 155 -2.71 14.14 -5.85
N ASN A 156 -3.74 13.47 -6.35
CA ASN A 156 -4.78 14.01 -7.23
C ASN A 156 -6.16 13.77 -6.63
#